data_AF-A0A2V7VZU4-F1
#
_entry.id   AF-A0A2V7VZU4-F1
#
_cell.length_a   1.000
_cell.length_b   1.000
_cell.length_c   1.000
_cell.angle_alpha   90.00
_cell.angle_beta   90.00
_cell.angle_gamma   90.00
#
_symmetry.space_group_name_H-M   'P 1'
#
loop_
_entity.id
_entity.type
_entity.pdbx_description
1 polymer ?
#
loop_
_entity_poly.entity_id
_entity_poly.type
_entity_poly.pdbx_seq_one_letter_code
_entity_poly.pdbx_strand_id
1 'polypeptide(L)'
;MKKIVLLLLFAALPLPAQTTVTLLHFSDYHSHALPFYTDEGERGGIARAIHYLQREKQKGALVFSGGDTMNKGAPAWSDKYTCAEWPWWNGIVDAMAFGNHDADYGLDAFALCRQSVTYPILSANTSQFPRYQVFTVKGIRIGVFAVAGSDFKTLVHVEGFSFGDPFAAARDVVRELREKEHVDAVVMIGHQHSESDEEMARTIPGIDLIFGSHSHLKREFLRIDKTQAYSISPWQYLGYISRVQMTFDKHHKLTHMTGTLVPVDAGLGEDKKIAARVQTMERDLERDPAYADLFKPIATLAHPMSISDLASFTLDQMRRVANADVALSTISSFRAALPGGPISFEKLRDALPYENDIVVCTMNGADVHRVLDYSAARKGTDRESFIAAPATLDPSKMYRVATTDFLANVVYREVFNCEKEKTGKKVRETVKATLSP
;
A
#
# COMPACT_ATOMS: atom_id res chain seq x y z
N MET A 1 60.88 -30.04 -39.03
CA MET A 1 60.38 -29.46 -37.75
C MET A 1 58.85 -29.57 -37.74
N LYS A 2 58.27 -30.55 -37.04
CA LYS A 2 56.82 -30.65 -36.85
C LYS A 2 56.46 -29.92 -35.55
N LYS A 3 55.72 -28.81 -35.65
CA LYS A 3 55.18 -28.09 -34.48
C LYS A 3 53.98 -28.88 -33.94
N ILE A 4 54.11 -29.39 -32.72
CA ILE A 4 52.99 -29.96 -31.96
C ILE A 4 52.21 -28.77 -31.37
N VAL A 5 50.97 -28.60 -31.81
CA VAL A 5 50.03 -27.65 -31.19
C VAL A 5 49.33 -28.40 -30.06
N LEU A 6 49.61 -28.01 -28.82
CA LEU A 6 48.97 -28.54 -27.63
C LEU A 6 47.62 -27.82 -27.46
N LEU A 7 46.51 -28.49 -27.80
CA LEU A 7 45.17 -28.01 -27.50
C LEU A 7 44.90 -28.22 -26.00
N LEU A 8 44.93 -27.14 -25.22
CA LEU A 8 44.45 -27.14 -23.84
C LEU A 8 42.92 -27.13 -23.85
N LEU A 9 42.29 -28.30 -23.64
CA LEU A 9 40.88 -28.38 -23.28
C LEU A 9 40.69 -27.79 -21.88
N PHE A 10 40.10 -26.61 -21.78
CA PHE A 10 39.51 -26.13 -20.53
C PHE A 10 38.25 -26.94 -20.26
N ALA A 11 38.32 -27.89 -19.32
CA ALA A 11 37.14 -28.52 -18.77
C ALA A 11 36.34 -27.45 -18.01
N ALA A 12 35.17 -27.06 -18.55
CA ALA A 12 34.23 -26.22 -17.83
C ALA A 12 33.76 -26.98 -16.58
N LEU A 13 34.20 -26.53 -15.40
CA LEU A 13 33.68 -27.05 -14.14
C LEU A 13 32.16 -26.82 -14.11
N PRO A 14 31.35 -27.84 -13.78
CA PRO A 14 29.91 -27.66 -13.67
C PRO A 14 29.63 -26.59 -12.62
N LEU A 15 28.83 -25.59 -12.98
CA LEU A 15 28.35 -24.59 -12.05
C LEU A 15 27.71 -25.31 -10.84
N PRO A 16 28.02 -24.89 -9.60
CA PRO A 16 27.39 -25.50 -8.43
C PRO A 16 25.87 -25.40 -8.54
N ALA A 17 25.17 -26.46 -8.16
CA ALA A 17 23.72 -26.48 -8.14
C ALA A 17 23.18 -25.32 -7.29
N GLN A 18 22.35 -24.48 -7.90
CA GLN A 18 21.69 -23.34 -7.27
C GLN A 18 20.19 -23.55 -7.28
N THR A 19 19.52 -23.15 -6.21
CA THR A 19 18.06 -23.21 -6.10
C THR A 19 17.50 -21.79 -6.11
N THR A 20 16.59 -21.51 -7.03
CA THR A 20 15.87 -20.22 -7.07
C THR A 20 14.41 -20.39 -6.63
N VAL A 21 14.02 -19.57 -5.65
CA VAL A 21 12.65 -19.42 -5.15
C VAL A 21 12.13 -18.05 -5.60
N THR A 22 10.89 -18.02 -6.09
CA THR A 22 10.21 -16.76 -6.48
C THR A 22 9.13 -16.43 -5.45
N LEU A 23 9.16 -15.21 -4.96
CA LEU A 23 8.17 -14.65 -4.04
C LEU A 23 7.44 -13.51 -4.77
N LEU A 24 6.12 -13.48 -4.65
CA LEU A 24 5.26 -12.44 -5.18
C LEU A 24 4.51 -11.78 -4.04
N HIS A 25 4.31 -10.47 -4.12
CA HIS A 25 3.60 -9.72 -3.10
C HIS A 25 2.77 -8.59 -3.70
N PHE A 26 1.54 -8.47 -3.21
CA PHE A 26 0.70 -7.30 -3.38
C PHE A 26 0.16 -6.87 -2.01
N SER A 27 -0.23 -5.62 -1.87
CA SER A 27 -0.80 -5.08 -0.63
C SER A 27 -1.75 -3.95 -0.98
N ASP A 28 -2.56 -3.55 0.00
CA ASP A 28 -3.37 -2.34 -0.07
C ASP A 28 -4.29 -2.37 -1.30
N TYR A 29 -4.93 -3.52 -1.50
CA TYR A 29 -5.84 -3.75 -2.62
C TYR A 29 -7.11 -2.90 -2.47
N HIS A 30 -7.59 -2.69 -1.24
CA HIS A 30 -8.71 -1.78 -0.94
C HIS A 30 -9.93 -2.03 -1.83
N SER A 31 -10.25 -3.30 -2.10
CA SER A 31 -11.38 -3.70 -2.96
C SER A 31 -11.45 -3.01 -4.35
N HIS A 32 -10.33 -2.54 -4.91
CA HIS A 32 -10.29 -1.93 -6.25
C HIS A 32 -10.38 -3.01 -7.36
N ALA A 33 -11.54 -3.66 -7.47
CA ALA A 33 -11.76 -4.80 -8.37
C ALA A 33 -11.55 -4.46 -9.85
N LEU A 34 -11.82 -3.22 -10.24
CA LEU A 34 -11.64 -2.74 -11.61
C LEU A 34 -10.29 -2.05 -11.80
N PRO A 35 -9.76 -2.03 -13.03
CA PRO A 35 -8.64 -1.16 -13.37
C PRO A 35 -8.97 0.32 -13.16
N PHE A 36 -7.95 1.10 -12.83
CA PHE A 36 -8.07 2.54 -12.59
C PHE A 36 -7.02 3.33 -13.37
N TYR A 37 -7.28 4.62 -13.54
CA TYR A 37 -6.38 5.52 -14.28
C TYR A 37 -5.23 6.00 -13.39
N THR A 38 -4.02 6.01 -13.95
CA THR A 38 -2.82 6.55 -13.30
C THR A 38 -2.06 7.45 -14.27
N ASP A 39 -1.08 8.19 -13.75
CA ASP A 39 -0.16 9.00 -14.56
C ASP A 39 0.65 8.16 -15.57
N GLU A 40 0.79 6.85 -15.34
CA GLU A 40 1.49 5.90 -16.22
C GLU A 40 0.54 5.09 -17.12
N GLY A 41 -0.74 5.48 -17.19
CA GLY A 41 -1.80 4.75 -17.91
C GLY A 41 -2.66 3.88 -16.99
N GLU A 42 -3.52 3.06 -17.58
CA GLU A 42 -4.43 2.20 -16.81
C GLU A 42 -3.65 1.10 -16.06
N ARG A 43 -3.98 0.90 -14.78
CA ARG A 43 -3.37 -0.08 -13.89
C ARG A 43 -4.43 -0.83 -13.07
N GLY A 44 -4.03 -1.91 -12.42
CA GLY A 44 -4.85 -2.64 -11.46
C GLY A 44 -5.89 -3.56 -12.11
N GLY A 45 -6.88 -3.94 -11.30
CA GLY A 45 -7.92 -4.90 -11.67
C GLY A 45 -7.61 -6.32 -11.19
N ILE A 46 -8.49 -6.86 -10.35
CA ILE A 46 -8.30 -8.17 -9.71
C ILE A 46 -8.22 -9.32 -10.72
N ALA A 47 -8.96 -9.23 -11.83
CA ALA A 47 -8.92 -10.26 -12.88
C ALA A 47 -7.53 -10.39 -13.54
N ARG A 48 -6.79 -9.28 -13.68
CA ARG A 48 -5.41 -9.26 -14.22
C ARG A 48 -4.43 -9.80 -13.21
N ALA A 49 -4.55 -9.36 -11.95
CA ALA A 49 -3.72 -9.82 -10.86
C ALA A 49 -3.86 -11.34 -10.63
N ILE A 50 -5.10 -11.86 -10.53
CA ILE A 50 -5.36 -13.29 -10.38
C ILE A 50 -4.75 -14.09 -11.54
N HIS A 51 -4.95 -13.64 -12.78
CA HIS A 51 -4.38 -14.32 -13.94
C HIS A 51 -2.85 -14.46 -13.86
N TYR A 52 -2.17 -13.35 -13.55
CA TYR A 52 -0.72 -13.35 -13.40
C TYR A 52 -0.26 -14.22 -12.23
N LEU A 53 -0.83 -14.00 -11.04
CA LEU A 53 -0.43 -14.69 -9.81
C LEU A 53 -0.68 -16.19 -9.90
N GLN A 54 -1.82 -16.62 -10.44
CA GLN A 54 -2.14 -18.04 -10.62
C GLN A 54 -1.15 -18.73 -11.58
N ARG A 55 -0.77 -18.07 -12.67
CA ARG A 55 0.24 -18.60 -13.60
C ARG A 55 1.61 -18.77 -12.93
N GLU A 56 2.03 -17.80 -12.13
CA GLU A 56 3.31 -17.89 -11.42
C GLU A 56 3.25 -18.88 -10.25
N LYS A 57 2.09 -19.01 -9.59
CA LYS A 57 1.83 -20.02 -8.57
C LYS A 57 2.00 -21.43 -9.13
N GLN A 58 1.51 -21.69 -10.34
CA GLN A 58 1.70 -22.96 -11.05
C GLN A 58 3.17 -23.25 -11.37
N LYS A 59 4.04 -22.23 -11.45
CA LYS A 59 5.50 -22.37 -11.60
C LYS A 59 6.24 -22.57 -10.27
N GLY A 60 5.50 -22.63 -9.16
CA GLY A 60 6.05 -22.82 -7.82
C GLY A 60 6.45 -21.53 -7.10
N ALA A 61 5.91 -20.38 -7.49
CA ALA A 61 6.07 -19.15 -6.71
C ALA A 61 5.27 -19.22 -5.40
N LEU A 62 5.77 -18.54 -4.36
CA LEU A 62 4.98 -18.17 -3.19
C LEU A 62 4.34 -16.80 -3.42
N VAL A 63 3.10 -16.61 -2.98
CA VAL A 63 2.34 -15.37 -3.17
C VAL A 63 1.84 -14.88 -1.82
N PHE A 64 2.11 -13.62 -1.50
CA PHE A 64 1.72 -13.01 -0.23
C PHE A 64 0.85 -11.78 -0.43
N SER A 65 -0.08 -11.56 0.50
CA SER A 65 -0.82 -10.31 0.64
C SER A 65 -0.28 -9.53 1.83
N GLY A 66 0.00 -8.25 1.65
CA GLY A 66 0.42 -7.36 2.72
C GLY A 66 -0.71 -6.88 3.64
N GLY A 67 -1.97 -7.26 3.37
CA GLY A 67 -3.14 -6.78 4.11
C GLY A 67 -3.87 -5.64 3.38
N ASP A 68 -4.88 -5.07 4.05
CA ASP A 68 -5.75 -4.02 3.50
C ASP A 68 -6.39 -4.43 2.17
N THR A 69 -7.05 -5.59 2.22
CA THR A 69 -7.72 -6.17 1.06
C THR A 69 -9.12 -5.58 0.83
N MET A 70 -9.69 -4.94 1.84
CA MET A 70 -10.95 -4.21 1.80
C MET A 70 -10.86 -2.97 2.69
N ASN A 71 -11.78 -2.03 2.54
CA ASN A 71 -11.87 -0.82 3.36
C ASN A 71 -13.27 -0.21 3.27
N LYS A 72 -13.70 0.49 4.31
CA LYS A 72 -14.97 1.21 4.28
C LYS A 72 -14.91 2.49 3.47
N GLY A 73 -15.97 2.78 2.74
CA GLY A 73 -16.14 4.02 1.99
C GLY A 73 -15.79 3.89 0.51
N ALA A 74 -14.56 4.24 0.14
CA ALA A 74 -14.16 4.33 -1.26
C ALA A 74 -13.17 3.20 -1.62
N PRO A 75 -13.48 2.32 -2.59
CA PRO A 75 -14.65 2.35 -3.47
C PRO A 75 -15.92 1.81 -2.78
N ALA A 76 -17.08 2.28 -3.23
CA ALA A 76 -18.41 1.79 -2.87
C ALA A 76 -18.57 0.29 -3.13
N TRP A 77 -17.75 -0.27 -4.02
CA TRP A 77 -17.62 -1.72 -4.20
C TRP A 77 -17.40 -2.44 -2.87
N SER A 78 -16.49 -1.95 -2.04
CA SER A 78 -16.22 -2.56 -0.73
C SER A 78 -17.45 -2.45 0.19
N ASP A 79 -18.14 -1.31 0.19
CA ASP A 79 -19.35 -1.15 1.02
C ASP A 79 -20.48 -2.09 0.60
N LYS A 80 -20.60 -2.35 -0.71
CA LYS A 80 -21.62 -3.23 -1.27
C LYS A 80 -21.31 -4.71 -1.08
N TYR A 81 -20.05 -5.10 -1.27
CA TYR A 81 -19.65 -6.51 -1.40
C TYR A 81 -18.75 -6.99 -0.27
N THR A 82 -18.22 -6.08 0.55
CA THR A 82 -17.32 -6.32 1.69
C THR A 82 -16.05 -7.05 1.25
N CYS A 83 -16.08 -8.38 1.30
CA CYS A 83 -14.96 -9.26 1.03
C CYS A 83 -15.32 -10.38 0.04
N ALA A 84 -16.30 -10.16 -0.83
CA ALA A 84 -16.76 -11.14 -1.80
C ALA A 84 -15.63 -11.72 -2.71
N GLU A 85 -14.53 -10.99 -2.84
CA GLU A 85 -13.34 -11.33 -3.61
C GLU A 85 -12.32 -12.15 -2.82
N TRP A 86 -12.38 -12.16 -1.49
CA TRP A 86 -11.41 -12.87 -0.65
C TRP A 86 -11.27 -14.36 -1.03
N PRO A 87 -12.37 -15.10 -1.31
CA PRO A 87 -12.28 -16.49 -1.77
C PRO A 87 -11.61 -16.65 -3.14
N TRP A 88 -11.54 -15.61 -3.96
CA TRP A 88 -10.96 -15.70 -5.31
C TRP A 88 -9.42 -15.83 -5.24
N TRP A 89 -8.84 -15.49 -4.09
CA TRP A 89 -7.42 -15.69 -3.78
C TRP A 89 -7.09 -17.10 -3.28
N ASN A 90 -8.10 -17.93 -2.98
CA ASN A 90 -7.88 -19.29 -2.48
C ASN A 90 -7.10 -20.14 -3.49
N GLY A 91 -6.07 -20.85 -3.01
CA GLY A 91 -5.14 -21.61 -3.84
C GLY A 91 -4.10 -20.77 -4.59
N ILE A 92 -4.16 -19.43 -4.48
CA ILE A 92 -3.19 -18.50 -5.06
C ILE A 92 -2.30 -17.93 -3.96
N VAL A 93 -2.91 -17.28 -2.96
CA VAL A 93 -2.21 -16.64 -1.83
C VAL A 93 -1.82 -17.70 -0.79
N ASP A 94 -0.57 -17.62 -0.31
CA ASP A 94 0.03 -18.50 0.69
C ASP A 94 -0.11 -17.98 2.12
N ALA A 95 -0.04 -16.66 2.30
CA ALA A 95 -0.31 -15.99 3.56
C ALA A 95 -0.68 -14.52 3.32
N MET A 96 -1.45 -13.96 4.24
CA MET A 96 -1.85 -12.56 4.25
C MET A 96 -1.44 -11.94 5.58
N ALA A 97 -0.90 -10.72 5.59
CA ALA A 97 -0.82 -9.95 6.83
C ALA A 97 -2.17 -9.32 7.18
N PHE A 98 -2.44 -9.15 8.47
CA PHE A 98 -3.60 -8.39 8.91
C PHE A 98 -3.34 -6.88 8.76
N GLY A 99 -4.12 -6.22 7.90
CA GLY A 99 -4.13 -4.77 7.72
C GLY A 99 -5.16 -4.07 8.62
N ASN A 100 -5.06 -2.75 8.75
CA ASN A 100 -6.00 -1.96 9.56
C ASN A 100 -7.41 -1.97 8.97
N HIS A 101 -7.53 -1.87 7.65
CA HIS A 101 -8.84 -1.76 6.99
C HIS A 101 -9.53 -3.13 6.83
N ASP A 102 -8.83 -4.24 7.05
CA ASP A 102 -9.41 -5.60 6.99
C ASP A 102 -10.48 -5.85 8.07
N ALA A 103 -10.68 -4.96 9.04
CA ALA A 103 -11.75 -5.07 10.04
C ALA A 103 -12.73 -3.88 10.05
N ASP A 104 -12.73 -3.05 9.01
CA ASP A 104 -13.54 -1.82 8.95
C ASP A 104 -15.05 -2.02 9.08
N TYR A 105 -15.55 -3.19 8.67
CA TYR A 105 -16.97 -3.57 8.76
C TYR A 105 -17.32 -4.28 10.08
N GLY A 106 -16.41 -4.27 11.04
CA GLY A 106 -16.57 -4.90 12.35
C GLY A 106 -16.13 -6.36 12.39
N LEU A 107 -15.96 -6.88 13.61
CA LEU A 107 -15.41 -8.21 13.85
C LEU A 107 -16.25 -9.35 13.27
N ASP A 108 -17.57 -9.21 13.24
CA ASP A 108 -18.46 -10.24 12.70
C ASP A 108 -18.29 -10.38 11.18
N ALA A 109 -18.23 -9.25 10.47
CA ALA A 109 -17.94 -9.23 9.04
C ALA A 109 -16.56 -9.81 8.77
N PHE A 110 -15.53 -9.36 9.51
CA PHE A 110 -14.17 -9.91 9.38
C PHE A 110 -14.12 -11.42 9.65
N ALA A 111 -14.85 -11.93 10.65
CA ALA A 111 -14.89 -13.36 10.95
C ALA A 111 -15.49 -14.16 9.79
N LEU A 112 -16.55 -13.65 9.13
CA LEU A 112 -17.12 -14.27 7.93
C LEU A 112 -16.13 -14.24 6.75
N CYS A 113 -15.46 -13.11 6.53
CA CYS A 113 -14.43 -12.98 5.50
C CYS A 113 -13.28 -13.98 5.74
N ARG A 114 -12.79 -14.07 6.98
CA ARG A 114 -11.75 -15.02 7.39
C ARG A 114 -12.17 -16.47 7.22
N GLN A 115 -13.44 -16.81 7.47
CA GLN A 115 -13.96 -18.18 7.23
C GLN A 115 -14.01 -18.55 5.75
N SER A 116 -14.05 -17.55 4.86
CA SER A 116 -14.16 -17.75 3.41
C SER A 116 -12.81 -18.03 2.72
N VAL A 117 -11.69 -17.85 3.45
CA VAL A 117 -10.32 -18.00 2.91
C VAL A 117 -9.63 -19.26 3.43
N THR A 118 -8.74 -19.82 2.61
CA THR A 118 -7.98 -21.04 2.95
C THR A 118 -6.52 -20.76 3.36
N TYR A 119 -6.08 -19.51 3.24
CA TYR A 119 -4.73 -19.08 3.61
C TYR A 119 -4.71 -18.45 5.00
N PRO A 120 -3.61 -18.60 5.76
CA PRO A 120 -3.48 -17.97 7.07
C PRO A 120 -3.37 -16.44 6.95
N ILE A 121 -4.06 -15.76 7.86
CA ILE A 121 -3.81 -14.34 8.17
C ILE A 121 -2.82 -14.29 9.33
N LEU A 122 -1.73 -13.53 9.18
CA LEU A 122 -0.61 -13.45 10.11
C LEU A 122 -0.57 -12.08 10.81
N SER A 123 -0.21 -12.10 12.08
CA SER A 123 0.24 -10.91 12.83
C SER A 123 0.89 -11.35 14.14
N ALA A 124 2.15 -10.97 14.34
CA ALA A 124 2.99 -11.45 15.44
C ALA A 124 2.77 -10.70 16.75
N ASN A 125 2.27 -9.47 16.69
CA ASN A 125 2.03 -8.62 17.86
C ASN A 125 0.57 -8.67 18.34
N THR A 126 -0.17 -9.73 18.00
CA THR A 126 -1.53 -9.97 18.47
C THR A 126 -1.75 -11.47 18.67
N SER A 127 -2.63 -11.84 19.61
CA SER A 127 -2.87 -13.25 19.96
C SER A 127 -3.85 -13.97 19.03
N GLN A 128 -4.52 -13.23 18.14
CA GLN A 128 -5.68 -13.67 17.35
C GLN A 128 -5.28 -14.39 16.06
N PHE A 129 -3.99 -14.32 15.71
CA PHE A 129 -3.42 -14.82 14.47
C PHE A 129 -2.11 -15.58 14.75
N PRO A 130 -1.73 -16.56 13.91
CA PRO A 130 -0.39 -17.09 13.91
C PRO A 130 0.64 -15.97 13.71
N ARG A 131 1.75 -16.08 14.45
CA ARG A 131 2.83 -15.07 14.41
C ARG A 131 3.66 -15.14 13.13
N TYR A 132 3.86 -16.36 12.63
CA TYR A 132 4.61 -16.66 11.42
C TYR A 132 4.12 -17.97 10.78
N GLN A 133 4.56 -18.23 9.56
CA GLN A 133 4.42 -19.50 8.87
C GLN A 133 5.75 -19.85 8.17
N VAL A 134 6.16 -21.12 8.22
CA VAL A 134 7.31 -21.62 7.46
C VAL A 134 6.82 -22.31 6.19
N PHE A 135 7.40 -21.94 5.05
CA PHE A 135 7.15 -22.53 3.75
C PHE A 135 8.39 -23.26 3.26
N THR A 136 8.24 -24.48 2.73
CA THR A 136 9.35 -25.23 2.12
C THR A 136 9.14 -25.35 0.62
N VAL A 137 10.02 -24.76 -0.18
CA VAL A 137 9.95 -24.77 -1.64
C VAL A 137 11.28 -25.23 -2.20
N LYS A 138 11.27 -26.34 -2.95
CA LYS A 138 12.50 -26.95 -3.52
C LYS A 138 13.57 -27.22 -2.45
N GLY A 139 13.16 -27.62 -1.25
CA GLY A 139 14.04 -27.86 -0.10
C GLY A 139 14.48 -26.62 0.67
N ILE A 140 14.20 -25.41 0.17
CA ILE A 140 14.51 -24.15 0.85
C ILE A 140 13.37 -23.78 1.79
N ARG A 141 13.70 -23.44 3.04
CA ARG A 141 12.77 -23.03 4.11
C ARG A 141 12.72 -21.51 4.22
N ILE A 142 11.55 -20.94 3.98
CA ILE A 142 11.29 -19.50 4.09
C ILE A 142 10.35 -19.27 5.27
N GLY A 143 10.81 -18.56 6.30
CA GLY A 143 9.99 -18.10 7.41
C GLY A 143 9.34 -16.76 7.07
N VAL A 144 8.02 -16.70 7.13
CA VAL A 144 7.24 -15.49 6.79
C VAL A 144 6.49 -15.03 8.03
N PHE A 145 6.61 -13.75 8.37
CA PHE A 145 5.90 -13.16 9.49
C PHE A 145 5.30 -11.79 9.12
N ALA A 146 4.41 -11.32 9.99
CA ALA A 146 3.76 -10.02 9.85
C ALA A 146 3.67 -9.35 11.22
N VAL A 147 3.55 -8.03 11.23
CA VAL A 147 3.15 -7.24 12.41
C VAL A 147 2.09 -6.23 11.97
N ALA A 148 1.21 -5.86 12.89
CA ALA A 148 0.30 -4.72 12.73
C ALA A 148 0.99 -3.43 13.21
N GLY A 149 0.75 -2.33 12.49
CA GLY A 149 1.25 -1.00 12.82
C GLY A 149 0.76 -0.47 14.17
N SER A 150 1.58 0.38 14.80
CA SER A 150 1.25 1.00 16.09
C SER A 150 0.10 2.02 16.00
N ASP A 151 -0.21 2.48 14.79
CA ASP A 151 -1.19 3.50 14.45
C ASP A 151 -2.59 2.93 14.17
N PHE A 152 -2.77 1.60 14.07
CA PHE A 152 -4.04 0.96 13.74
C PHE A 152 -5.22 1.49 14.58
N LYS A 153 -5.04 1.61 15.90
CA LYS A 153 -6.07 2.11 16.82
C LYS A 153 -6.48 3.57 16.58
N THR A 154 -5.65 4.34 15.86
CA THR A 154 -5.94 5.74 15.51
C THR A 154 -6.63 5.87 14.15
N LEU A 155 -6.48 4.87 13.28
CA LEU A 155 -7.02 4.89 11.91
C LEU A 155 -8.38 4.20 11.81
N VAL A 156 -8.58 3.12 12.55
CA VAL A 156 -9.72 2.21 12.39
C VAL A 156 -10.28 1.75 13.74
N HIS A 157 -11.55 1.37 13.74
CA HIS A 157 -12.22 0.81 14.92
C HIS A 157 -11.93 -0.69 15.03
N VAL A 158 -10.77 -1.04 15.56
CA VAL A 158 -10.34 -2.43 15.82
C VAL A 158 -10.72 -2.88 17.24
N GLU A 159 -11.96 -2.63 17.65
CA GLU A 159 -12.46 -3.10 18.95
C GLU A 159 -12.30 -4.63 19.05
N GLY A 160 -11.82 -5.11 20.21
CA GLY A 160 -11.56 -6.54 20.44
C GLY A 160 -10.18 -7.05 19.99
N PHE A 161 -9.38 -6.25 19.28
CA PHE A 161 -7.97 -6.56 19.05
C PHE A 161 -7.06 -5.82 20.04
N SER A 162 -6.06 -6.54 20.56
CA SER A 162 -4.96 -5.97 21.32
C SER A 162 -3.66 -6.20 20.58
N PHE A 163 -2.97 -5.10 20.26
CA PHE A 163 -1.67 -5.12 19.63
C PHE A 163 -0.59 -4.75 20.66
N GLY A 164 0.42 -5.61 20.78
CA GLY A 164 1.64 -5.35 21.51
C GLY A 164 2.66 -4.58 20.66
N ASP A 165 3.85 -4.39 21.23
CA ASP A 165 4.95 -3.71 20.54
C ASP A 165 5.42 -4.51 19.30
N PRO A 166 5.36 -3.92 18.09
CA PRO A 166 5.72 -4.64 16.87
C PRO A 166 7.21 -5.00 16.82
N PHE A 167 8.09 -4.18 17.39
CA PHE A 167 9.54 -4.45 17.39
C PHE A 167 9.92 -5.62 18.29
N ALA A 168 9.34 -5.70 19.49
CA ALA A 168 9.52 -6.81 20.41
C ALA A 168 9.00 -8.11 19.79
N ALA A 169 7.78 -8.08 19.23
CA ALA A 169 7.19 -9.24 18.57
C ALA A 169 8.04 -9.75 17.38
N ALA A 170 8.50 -8.83 16.53
CA ALA A 170 9.36 -9.16 15.40
C ALA A 170 10.70 -9.75 15.86
N ARG A 171 11.32 -9.20 16.91
CA ARG A 171 12.60 -9.70 17.45
C ARG A 171 12.47 -11.14 17.93
N ASP A 172 11.38 -11.44 18.63
CA ASP A 172 11.11 -12.79 19.11
C ASP A 172 10.84 -13.77 17.96
N VAL A 173 10.05 -13.36 16.96
CA VAL A 173 9.75 -14.21 15.79
C VAL A 173 11.00 -14.47 14.94
N VAL A 174 11.81 -13.44 14.66
CA VAL A 174 13.06 -13.61 13.89
C VAL A 174 14.00 -14.58 14.61
N ARG A 175 14.12 -14.46 15.94
CA ARG A 175 14.89 -15.40 16.76
C ARG A 175 14.33 -16.82 16.63
N GLU A 176 13.02 -17.02 16.80
CA GLU A 176 12.39 -18.34 16.68
C GLU A 176 12.60 -18.96 15.28
N LEU A 177 12.41 -18.18 14.21
CA LEU A 177 12.60 -18.62 12.84
C LEU A 177 14.05 -19.04 12.57
N ARG A 178 15.04 -18.31 13.08
CA ARG A 178 16.46 -18.63 12.84
C ARG A 178 16.98 -19.74 13.75
N GLU A 179 16.67 -19.69 15.04
CA GLU A 179 17.29 -20.55 16.05
C GLU A 179 16.53 -21.86 16.28
N LYS A 180 15.21 -21.87 16.09
CA LYS A 180 14.37 -23.07 16.32
C LYS A 180 13.91 -23.70 15.02
N GLU A 181 13.41 -22.90 14.10
CA GLU A 181 12.92 -23.41 12.81
C GLU A 181 14.05 -23.64 11.81
N HIS A 182 15.21 -23.02 12.02
CA HIS A 182 16.37 -23.09 11.12
C HIS A 182 15.99 -22.75 9.67
N VAL A 183 15.26 -21.65 9.47
CA VAL A 183 14.89 -21.20 8.12
C VAL A 183 16.09 -20.60 7.38
N ASP A 184 16.12 -20.82 6.07
CA ASP A 184 17.15 -20.34 5.16
C ASP A 184 17.00 -18.84 4.90
N ALA A 185 15.76 -18.34 4.86
CA ALA A 185 15.46 -16.91 4.80
C ALA A 185 14.25 -16.50 5.65
N VAL A 186 14.26 -15.25 6.10
CA VAL A 186 13.17 -14.60 6.86
C VAL A 186 12.60 -13.43 6.08
N VAL A 187 11.29 -13.45 5.88
CA VAL A 187 10.53 -12.47 5.09
C VAL A 187 9.46 -11.84 5.96
N MET A 188 9.39 -10.50 5.94
CA MET A 188 8.29 -9.77 6.54
C MET A 188 7.28 -9.36 5.44
N ILE A 189 5.99 -9.63 5.67
CA ILE A 189 4.86 -9.19 4.84
C ILE A 189 3.89 -8.27 5.61
N GLY A 190 4.27 -7.79 6.80
CA GLY A 190 3.39 -7.10 7.74
C GLY A 190 2.85 -5.77 7.23
N HIS A 191 2.03 -5.11 8.05
CA HIS A 191 1.24 -3.93 7.69
C HIS A 191 1.52 -2.77 8.65
N GLN A 192 2.62 -2.06 8.42
CA GLN A 192 3.06 -0.91 9.22
C GLN A 192 3.77 0.12 8.33
N HIS A 193 4.07 1.29 8.89
CA HIS A 193 4.73 2.35 8.14
C HIS A 193 6.12 1.92 7.62
N SER A 194 6.47 2.39 6.43
CA SER A 194 7.73 2.05 5.76
C SER A 194 8.97 2.50 6.56
N GLU A 195 8.82 3.54 7.37
CA GLU A 195 9.82 4.06 8.30
C GLU A 195 10.08 3.05 9.41
N SER A 196 9.00 2.51 9.99
CA SER A 196 9.05 1.49 11.03
C SER A 196 9.63 0.19 10.51
N ASP A 197 9.29 -0.19 9.28
CA ASP A 197 9.90 -1.34 8.58
C ASP A 197 11.42 -1.18 8.42
N GLU A 198 11.87 -0.03 7.94
CA GLU A 198 13.30 0.24 7.78
C GLU A 198 14.03 0.26 9.13
N GLU A 199 13.43 0.86 10.15
CA GLU A 199 13.98 0.87 11.50
C GLU A 199 14.03 -0.54 12.11
N MET A 200 13.00 -1.35 11.87
CA MET A 200 12.96 -2.75 12.28
C MET A 200 14.11 -3.54 11.67
N ALA A 201 14.34 -3.42 10.36
CA ALA A 201 15.48 -4.06 9.69
C ALA A 201 16.84 -3.61 10.25
N ARG A 202 16.97 -2.35 10.70
CA ARG A 202 18.22 -1.83 11.29
C ARG A 202 18.46 -2.33 12.71
N THR A 203 17.40 -2.55 13.48
CA THR A 203 17.47 -2.88 14.91
C THR A 203 17.30 -4.37 15.21
N ILE A 204 16.86 -5.17 14.23
CA ILE A 204 16.61 -6.60 14.34
C ILE A 204 17.35 -7.35 13.20
N PRO A 205 18.60 -7.77 13.45
CA PRO A 205 19.33 -8.60 12.49
C PRO A 205 18.62 -9.93 12.21
N GLY A 206 18.70 -10.42 10.98
CA GLY A 206 18.19 -11.73 10.58
C GLY A 206 16.97 -11.70 9.66
N ILE A 207 16.39 -10.53 9.39
CA ILE A 207 15.40 -10.30 8.33
C ILE A 207 16.15 -10.16 7.00
N ASP A 208 15.75 -10.89 5.95
CA ASP A 208 16.37 -10.80 4.62
C ASP A 208 15.58 -9.93 3.65
N LEU A 209 14.25 -9.94 3.75
CA LEU A 209 13.37 -9.21 2.87
C LEU A 209 12.18 -8.62 3.64
N ILE A 210 11.88 -7.36 3.34
CA ILE A 210 10.63 -6.70 3.74
C ILE A 210 9.83 -6.39 2.48
N PHE A 211 8.62 -6.92 2.42
CA PHE A 211 7.60 -6.45 1.50
C PHE A 211 6.84 -5.30 2.16
N GLY A 212 6.99 -4.09 1.63
CA GLY A 212 6.36 -2.89 2.20
C GLY A 212 4.88 -2.78 1.81
N SER A 213 4.09 -2.25 2.73
CA SER A 213 2.62 -2.12 2.74
C SER A 213 2.22 -0.84 3.50
N HIS A 214 0.91 -0.59 3.71
CA HIS A 214 0.30 0.44 4.59
C HIS A 214 0.54 1.89 4.17
N SER A 215 1.81 2.25 4.01
CA SER A 215 2.27 3.55 3.53
C SER A 215 1.92 3.78 2.07
N HIS A 216 1.42 2.77 1.35
CA HIS A 216 1.07 2.85 -0.05
C HIS A 216 2.19 3.41 -0.94
N LEU A 217 3.42 3.00 -0.66
CA LEU A 217 4.58 3.55 -1.34
C LEU A 217 4.91 2.72 -2.58
N LYS A 218 5.11 3.36 -3.72
CA LYS A 218 5.77 2.70 -4.86
C LYS A 218 7.28 2.73 -4.63
N ARG A 219 7.91 1.59 -4.37
CA ARG A 219 9.35 1.51 -4.13
C ARG A 219 9.99 0.33 -4.84
N GLU A 220 10.95 0.63 -5.71
CA GLU A 220 11.77 -0.38 -6.38
C GLU A 220 12.63 -1.17 -5.39
N PHE A 221 13.07 -2.35 -5.83
CA PHE A 221 13.88 -3.26 -5.02
C PHE A 221 15.22 -2.62 -4.64
N LEU A 222 15.46 -2.45 -3.34
CA LEU A 222 16.69 -1.86 -2.82
C LEU A 222 17.12 -2.51 -1.51
N ARG A 223 18.41 -2.42 -1.22
CA ARG A 223 18.96 -2.82 0.08
C ARG A 223 18.69 -1.70 1.09
N ILE A 224 18.18 -2.03 2.27
CA ILE A 224 17.96 -1.05 3.33
C ILE A 224 19.32 -0.59 3.87
N ASP A 225 19.51 0.72 3.93
CA ASP A 225 20.75 1.33 4.39
C ASP A 225 21.19 0.78 5.75
N LYS A 226 22.47 0.39 5.83
CA LYS A 226 23.15 -0.14 7.02
C LYS A 226 22.65 -1.52 7.49
N THR A 227 21.92 -2.26 6.67
CA THR A 227 21.44 -3.63 6.99
C THR A 227 21.83 -4.60 5.87
N GLN A 228 21.58 -5.91 6.03
CA GLN A 228 21.65 -6.90 4.92
C GLN A 228 20.28 -7.16 4.28
N ALA A 229 19.22 -6.55 4.81
CA ALA A 229 17.86 -6.76 4.34
C ALA A 229 17.58 -5.94 3.08
N TYR A 230 16.72 -6.48 2.23
CA TYR A 230 16.17 -5.78 1.08
C TYR A 230 14.72 -5.36 1.34
N SER A 231 14.25 -4.36 0.59
CA SER A 231 12.87 -3.88 0.62
C SER A 231 12.37 -3.61 -0.80
N ILE A 232 11.09 -3.86 -1.01
CA ILE A 232 10.32 -3.51 -2.21
C ILE A 232 8.87 -3.26 -1.80
N SER A 233 8.16 -2.33 -2.45
CA SER A 233 6.77 -2.04 -2.14
C SER A 233 5.92 -1.83 -3.40
N PRO A 234 4.78 -2.54 -3.55
CA PRO A 234 4.03 -2.64 -4.79
C PRO A 234 3.09 -1.47 -5.05
N TRP A 235 3.22 -0.36 -4.30
CA TRP A 235 2.24 0.71 -4.28
C TRP A 235 0.90 0.24 -3.68
N GLN A 236 -0.22 0.44 -4.38
CA GLN A 236 -1.58 0.14 -3.91
C GLN A 236 -2.49 -0.30 -5.06
N TYR A 237 -3.71 -0.74 -4.73
CA TYR A 237 -4.83 -1.01 -5.65
C TYR A 237 -4.48 -2.02 -6.75
N LEU A 238 -3.58 -2.96 -6.43
CA LEU A 238 -2.98 -3.89 -7.38
C LEU A 238 -2.30 -3.19 -8.57
N GLY A 239 -1.85 -1.94 -8.44
CA GLY A 239 -1.18 -1.23 -9.53
C GLY A 239 0.12 -1.92 -9.99
N TYR A 240 0.83 -2.53 -9.03
CA TYR A 240 1.98 -3.38 -9.27
C TYR A 240 1.93 -4.64 -8.41
N ILE A 241 2.69 -5.65 -8.81
CA ILE A 241 3.02 -6.82 -8.00
C ILE A 241 4.53 -6.82 -7.79
N SER A 242 4.97 -6.86 -6.54
CA SER A 242 6.38 -7.05 -6.20
C SER A 242 6.78 -8.48 -6.57
N ARG A 243 7.82 -8.64 -7.40
CA ARG A 243 8.40 -9.94 -7.73
C ARG A 243 9.83 -9.98 -7.22
N VAL A 244 10.15 -10.95 -6.37
CA VAL A 244 11.49 -11.17 -5.83
C VAL A 244 11.96 -12.58 -6.15
N GLN A 245 13.20 -12.72 -6.60
CA GLN A 245 13.87 -14.01 -6.79
C GLN A 245 15.01 -14.14 -5.80
N MET A 246 14.99 -15.19 -4.99
CA MET A 246 16.04 -15.53 -4.04
C MET A 246 16.81 -16.75 -4.55
N THR A 247 18.13 -16.64 -4.64
CA THR A 247 19.02 -17.72 -5.09
C THR A 247 19.86 -18.23 -3.93
N PHE A 248 19.78 -19.54 -3.72
CA PHE A 248 20.46 -20.27 -2.67
C PHE A 248 21.51 -21.20 -3.27
N ASP A 249 22.63 -21.37 -2.57
CA ASP A 249 23.64 -22.35 -2.94
C ASP A 249 23.26 -23.77 -2.47
N LYS A 250 24.12 -24.75 -2.77
CA LYS A 250 23.94 -26.15 -2.37
C LYS A 250 23.88 -26.41 -0.85
N HIS A 251 24.26 -25.43 -0.03
CA HIS A 251 24.18 -25.45 1.44
C HIS A 251 23.00 -24.62 1.95
N HIS A 252 22.08 -24.25 1.07
CA HIS A 252 20.91 -23.43 1.35
C HIS A 252 21.25 -22.03 1.87
N LYS A 253 22.47 -21.54 1.64
CA LYS A 253 22.82 -20.16 1.97
C LYS A 253 22.27 -19.22 0.90
N LEU A 254 21.54 -18.18 1.31
CA LEU A 254 21.12 -17.10 0.43
C LEU A 254 22.36 -16.39 -0.14
N THR A 255 22.52 -16.40 -1.46
CA THR A 255 23.69 -15.82 -2.15
C THR A 255 23.34 -14.60 -2.99
N HIS A 256 22.11 -14.53 -3.50
CA HIS A 256 21.67 -13.44 -4.35
C HIS A 256 20.16 -13.19 -4.22
N MET A 257 19.76 -11.94 -4.39
CA MET A 257 18.36 -11.54 -4.44
C MET A 257 18.19 -10.45 -5.50
N THR A 258 17.21 -10.61 -6.37
CA THR A 258 16.76 -9.59 -7.33
C THR A 258 15.28 -9.31 -7.13
N GLY A 259 14.84 -8.10 -7.45
CA GLY A 259 13.43 -7.76 -7.39
C GLY A 259 13.03 -6.73 -8.44
N THR A 260 11.77 -6.79 -8.85
CA THR A 260 11.16 -5.86 -9.80
C THR A 260 9.69 -5.62 -9.44
N LEU A 261 9.18 -4.43 -9.75
CA LEU A 261 7.75 -4.17 -9.76
C LEU A 261 7.16 -4.56 -11.12
N VAL A 262 6.19 -5.49 -11.10
CA VAL A 262 5.47 -5.91 -12.29
C VAL A 262 4.21 -5.04 -12.43
N PRO A 263 4.09 -4.18 -13.44
CA PRO A 263 2.88 -3.39 -13.64
C PRO A 263 1.70 -4.31 -13.94
N VAL A 264 0.59 -4.10 -13.25
CA VAL A 264 -0.67 -4.80 -13.55
C VAL A 264 -1.43 -3.97 -14.56
N ASP A 265 -1.20 -4.25 -15.83
CA ASP A 265 -1.87 -3.58 -16.94
C ASP A 265 -2.45 -4.59 -17.93
N ALA A 266 -3.08 -4.09 -19.00
CA ALA A 266 -3.71 -4.92 -20.01
C ALA A 266 -2.74 -5.95 -20.65
N GLY A 267 -1.43 -5.70 -20.63
CA GLY A 267 -0.40 -6.59 -21.17
C GLY A 267 -0.25 -7.91 -20.40
N LEU A 268 -0.71 -7.97 -19.14
CA LEU A 268 -0.66 -9.22 -18.36
C LEU A 268 -1.71 -10.25 -18.81
N GLY A 269 -2.74 -9.83 -19.54
CA GLY A 269 -3.96 -10.62 -19.72
C GLY A 269 -4.83 -10.65 -18.46
N GLU A 270 -5.98 -11.30 -18.53
CA GLU A 270 -6.94 -11.37 -17.42
C GLU A 270 -7.63 -12.75 -17.37
N ASP A 271 -8.07 -13.15 -16.18
CA ASP A 271 -8.93 -14.31 -16.02
C ASP A 271 -10.34 -13.94 -16.51
N LYS A 272 -10.79 -14.60 -17.57
CA LYS A 272 -12.05 -14.26 -18.23
C LYS A 272 -13.29 -14.51 -17.37
N LYS A 273 -13.23 -15.48 -16.44
CA LYS A 273 -14.36 -15.76 -15.55
C LYS A 273 -14.43 -14.70 -14.45
N ILE A 274 -13.30 -14.35 -13.85
CA ILE A 274 -13.24 -13.28 -12.85
C ILE A 274 -13.59 -11.94 -13.49
N ALA A 275 -13.06 -11.62 -14.67
CA ALA A 275 -13.39 -10.39 -15.39
C ALA A 275 -14.91 -10.27 -15.66
N ALA A 276 -15.54 -11.35 -16.14
CA ALA A 276 -16.99 -11.36 -16.38
C ALA A 276 -17.80 -11.21 -15.08
N ARG A 277 -17.35 -11.83 -13.98
CA ARG A 277 -17.97 -11.67 -12.66
C ARG A 277 -17.85 -10.24 -12.15
N VAL A 278 -16.66 -9.66 -12.23
CA VAL A 278 -16.41 -8.28 -11.80
C VAL A 278 -17.28 -7.30 -12.58
N GLN A 279 -17.33 -7.44 -13.90
CA GLN A 279 -18.16 -6.60 -14.77
C GLN A 279 -19.66 -6.75 -14.48
N THR A 280 -20.11 -7.93 -14.03
CA THR A 280 -21.51 -8.13 -13.65
C THR A 280 -21.83 -7.45 -12.33
N MET A 281 -20.96 -7.64 -11.33
CA MET A 281 -21.09 -6.97 -10.04
C MET A 281 -21.04 -5.44 -10.20
N GLU A 282 -20.15 -4.89 -11.02
CA GLU A 282 -20.13 -3.44 -11.26
C GLU A 282 -21.45 -2.92 -11.82
N ARG A 283 -22.02 -3.58 -12.84
CA ARG A 283 -23.33 -3.17 -13.38
C ARG A 283 -24.45 -3.29 -12.36
N ASP A 284 -24.38 -4.26 -11.46
CA ASP A 284 -25.36 -4.40 -10.38
C ASP A 284 -25.21 -3.29 -9.35
N LEU A 285 -23.97 -2.89 -9.04
CA LEU A 285 -23.65 -1.76 -8.16
C LEU A 285 -24.11 -0.42 -8.76
N GLU A 286 -23.85 -0.17 -10.04
CA GLU A 286 -24.30 1.02 -10.78
C GLU A 286 -25.83 1.17 -10.82
N ARG A 287 -26.56 0.05 -10.75
CA ARG A 287 -28.03 0.01 -10.80
C ARG A 287 -28.69 -0.01 -9.42
N ASP A 288 -27.92 -0.28 -8.37
CA ASP A 288 -28.44 -0.32 -7.01
C ASP A 288 -28.86 1.09 -6.58
N PRO A 289 -30.13 1.35 -6.23
CA PRO A 289 -30.58 2.67 -5.81
C PRO A 289 -29.80 3.27 -4.63
N ALA A 290 -29.16 2.45 -3.78
CA ALA A 290 -28.32 2.92 -2.69
C ALA A 290 -26.99 3.51 -3.15
N TYR A 291 -26.51 3.14 -4.34
CA TYR A 291 -25.17 3.51 -4.84
C TYR A 291 -25.19 4.20 -6.21
N ALA A 292 -26.28 4.10 -6.98
CA ALA A 292 -26.39 4.59 -8.35
C ALA A 292 -26.02 6.08 -8.52
N ASP A 293 -26.29 6.91 -7.51
CA ASP A 293 -25.94 8.33 -7.52
C ASP A 293 -24.41 8.58 -7.54
N LEU A 294 -23.61 7.64 -7.04
CA LEU A 294 -22.14 7.74 -7.06
C LEU A 294 -21.58 7.63 -8.50
N PHE A 295 -22.26 6.89 -9.37
CA PHE A 295 -21.82 6.63 -10.74
C PHE A 295 -22.26 7.69 -11.74
N LYS A 296 -23.14 8.62 -11.33
CA LYS A 296 -23.55 9.74 -12.17
C LYS A 296 -22.37 10.69 -12.39
N PRO A 297 -22.15 11.16 -13.64
CA PRO A 297 -21.15 12.19 -13.90
C PRO A 297 -21.44 13.46 -13.09
N ILE A 298 -20.43 13.94 -12.38
CA ILE A 298 -20.45 15.22 -11.65
C ILE A 298 -19.69 16.33 -12.40
N ALA A 299 -18.85 15.96 -13.37
CA ALA A 299 -18.02 16.88 -14.15
C ALA A 299 -17.58 16.25 -15.48
N THR A 300 -17.03 17.06 -16.39
CA THR A 300 -16.29 16.58 -17.57
C THR A 300 -14.97 17.33 -17.66
N LEU A 301 -13.85 16.60 -17.60
CA LEU A 301 -12.51 17.19 -17.69
C LEU A 301 -12.02 17.20 -19.14
N ALA A 302 -11.57 18.36 -19.63
CA ALA A 302 -11.00 18.47 -20.98
C ALA A 302 -9.68 17.70 -21.12
N HIS A 303 -8.89 17.67 -20.04
CA HIS A 303 -7.62 16.96 -19.94
C HIS A 303 -7.55 16.19 -18.62
N PRO A 304 -6.81 15.06 -18.57
CA PRO A 304 -6.54 14.38 -17.31
C PRO A 304 -5.88 15.33 -16.29
N MET A 305 -6.16 15.11 -15.01
CA MET A 305 -5.43 15.72 -13.89
C MET A 305 -4.53 14.67 -13.28
N SER A 306 -3.22 14.93 -13.26
CA SER A 306 -2.29 14.11 -12.49
C SER A 306 -2.59 14.19 -11.00
N ILE A 307 -1.99 13.31 -10.19
CA ILE A 307 -2.14 13.39 -8.72
C ILE A 307 -1.67 14.77 -8.21
N SER A 308 -0.58 15.30 -8.76
CA SER A 308 -0.04 16.63 -8.41
C SER A 308 -0.99 17.77 -8.81
N ASP A 309 -1.63 17.67 -9.99
CA ASP A 309 -2.59 18.69 -10.44
C ASP A 309 -3.85 18.66 -9.58
N LEU A 310 -4.36 17.46 -9.26
CA LEU A 310 -5.49 17.29 -8.36
C LEU A 310 -5.17 17.82 -6.95
N ALA A 311 -3.97 17.56 -6.44
CA ALA A 311 -3.52 18.08 -5.16
C ALA A 311 -3.50 19.61 -5.14
N SER A 312 -2.87 20.21 -6.15
CA SER A 312 -2.80 21.67 -6.31
C SER A 312 -4.17 22.30 -6.43
N PHE A 313 -5.05 21.71 -7.25
CA PHE A 313 -6.44 22.16 -7.41
C PHE A 313 -7.21 22.09 -6.09
N THR A 314 -7.13 20.95 -5.40
CA THR A 314 -7.85 20.71 -4.14
C THR A 314 -7.41 21.70 -3.06
N LEU A 315 -6.11 21.93 -2.90
CA LEU A 315 -5.60 22.87 -1.91
C LEU A 315 -5.99 24.31 -2.22
N ASP A 316 -5.98 24.73 -3.49
CA ASP A 316 -6.48 26.07 -3.84
C ASP A 316 -7.96 26.22 -3.50
N GLN A 317 -8.78 25.18 -3.70
CA GLN A 317 -10.18 25.21 -3.27
C GLN A 317 -10.33 25.28 -1.76
N MET A 318 -9.59 24.45 -1.00
CA MET A 318 -9.57 24.51 0.46
C MET A 318 -9.23 25.92 0.95
N ARG A 319 -8.18 26.53 0.38
CA ARG A 319 -7.74 27.88 0.70
C ARG A 319 -8.84 28.92 0.48
N ARG A 320 -9.50 28.88 -0.69
CA ARG A 320 -10.57 29.81 -1.05
C ARG A 320 -11.78 29.67 -0.14
N VAL A 321 -12.29 28.45 0.05
CA VAL A 321 -13.54 28.24 0.82
C VAL A 321 -13.36 28.47 2.32
N ALA A 322 -12.13 28.35 2.83
CA ALA A 322 -11.78 28.59 4.22
C ALA A 322 -11.33 30.04 4.50
N ASN A 323 -11.27 30.89 3.47
CA ASN A 323 -10.68 32.22 3.51
C ASN A 323 -9.31 32.19 4.21
N ALA A 324 -8.44 31.30 3.74
CA ALA A 324 -7.11 31.07 4.27
C ALA A 324 -6.04 31.71 3.38
N ASP A 325 -4.90 32.04 3.98
CA ASP A 325 -3.74 32.56 3.26
C ASP A 325 -2.95 31.42 2.60
N VAL A 326 -2.88 30.28 3.31
CA VAL A 326 -2.14 29.07 2.94
C VAL A 326 -3.08 27.88 3.01
N ALA A 327 -2.92 26.90 2.12
CA ALA A 327 -3.46 25.56 2.35
C ALA A 327 -2.39 24.49 2.19
N LEU A 328 -2.42 23.46 3.04
CA LEU A 328 -1.49 22.35 2.97
C LEU A 328 -2.14 20.99 3.29
N SER A 329 -1.68 19.96 2.59
CA SER A 329 -1.99 18.55 2.86
C SER A 329 -0.85 17.67 2.38
N THR A 330 -0.78 16.44 2.88
CA THR A 330 0.16 15.42 2.43
C THR A 330 -0.29 14.78 1.11
N ILE A 331 0.67 14.31 0.29
CA ILE A 331 0.38 13.55 -0.93
C ILE A 331 -0.46 12.30 -0.65
N SER A 332 -0.36 11.72 0.56
CA SER A 332 -1.19 10.58 0.98
C SER A 332 -2.70 10.83 0.93
N SER A 333 -3.15 12.10 0.92
CA SER A 333 -4.56 12.47 0.73
C SER A 333 -5.09 12.25 -0.70
N PHE A 334 -4.18 12.08 -1.67
CA PHE A 334 -4.48 12.00 -3.11
C PHE A 334 -4.00 10.64 -3.63
N ARG A 335 -4.94 9.74 -3.97
CA ARG A 335 -4.61 8.32 -4.22
C ARG A 335 -4.58 7.94 -5.69
N ALA A 336 -5.28 8.68 -6.54
CA ALA A 336 -5.38 8.39 -7.97
C ALA A 336 -5.48 9.67 -8.79
N ALA A 337 -5.03 9.58 -10.05
CA ALA A 337 -5.21 10.63 -11.04
C ALA A 337 -6.65 10.61 -11.58
N LEU A 338 -7.13 11.76 -12.09
CA LEU A 338 -8.41 11.83 -12.77
C LEU A 338 -8.20 11.80 -14.29
N PRO A 339 -8.90 10.93 -15.05
CA PRO A 339 -8.81 10.88 -16.50
C PRO A 339 -9.50 12.10 -17.15
N GLY A 340 -9.24 12.32 -18.43
CA GLY A 340 -10.07 13.20 -19.25
C GLY A 340 -11.45 12.57 -19.51
N GLY A 341 -12.45 13.40 -19.78
CA GLY A 341 -13.83 12.98 -20.03
C GLY A 341 -14.72 13.04 -18.78
N PRO A 342 -15.87 12.32 -18.78
CA PRO A 342 -16.81 12.33 -17.67
C PRO A 342 -16.20 11.79 -16.39
N ILE A 343 -16.35 12.54 -15.29
CA ILE A 343 -15.93 12.14 -13.94
C ILE A 343 -17.18 11.85 -13.12
N SER A 344 -17.34 10.62 -12.66
CA SER A 344 -18.37 10.26 -11.68
C SER A 344 -17.94 10.66 -10.26
N PHE A 345 -18.89 10.72 -9.34
CA PHE A 345 -18.55 10.97 -7.95
C PHE A 345 -17.71 9.82 -7.36
N GLU A 346 -17.98 8.58 -7.76
CA GLU A 346 -17.19 7.41 -7.37
C GLU A 346 -15.72 7.54 -7.79
N LYS A 347 -15.46 7.98 -9.02
CA LYS A 347 -14.09 8.22 -9.48
C LYS A 347 -13.37 9.34 -8.70
N LEU A 348 -14.11 10.34 -8.23
CA LEU A 348 -13.56 11.34 -7.32
C LEU A 348 -13.31 10.76 -5.92
N ARG A 349 -14.15 9.84 -5.45
CA ARG A 349 -13.96 9.11 -4.19
C ARG A 349 -12.71 8.24 -4.25
N ASP A 350 -12.42 7.56 -5.37
CA ASP A 350 -11.16 6.81 -5.53
C ASP A 350 -9.92 7.72 -5.43
N ALA A 351 -9.99 8.90 -6.05
CA ALA A 351 -8.89 9.87 -6.03
C ALA A 351 -8.72 10.57 -4.66
N LEU A 352 -9.83 10.83 -3.96
CA LEU A 352 -9.93 11.49 -2.65
C LEU A 352 -10.79 10.64 -1.70
N PRO A 353 -10.28 9.52 -1.15
CA PRO A 353 -11.11 8.55 -0.44
C PRO A 353 -11.56 9.05 0.93
N TYR A 354 -10.77 9.91 1.56
CA TYR A 354 -11.00 10.35 2.94
C TYR A 354 -12.04 11.46 3.03
N GLU A 355 -12.95 11.32 3.98
CA GLU A 355 -14.00 12.30 4.27
C GLU A 355 -13.56 13.39 5.26
N ASN A 356 -12.32 13.85 5.10
CA ASN A 356 -11.68 14.81 5.98
C ASN A 356 -12.42 16.16 5.97
N ASP A 357 -12.51 16.76 7.16
CA ASP A 357 -12.99 18.12 7.34
C ASP A 357 -11.87 19.13 7.06
N ILE A 358 -12.23 20.27 6.50
CA ILE A 358 -11.32 21.40 6.36
C ILE A 358 -11.29 22.16 7.69
N VAL A 359 -10.10 22.29 8.27
CA VAL A 359 -9.85 23.09 9.47
C VAL A 359 -8.90 24.22 9.16
N VAL A 360 -9.01 25.33 9.90
CA VAL A 360 -8.11 26.48 9.78
C VAL A 360 -7.36 26.67 11.09
N CYS A 361 -6.06 26.89 10.95
CA CYS A 361 -5.12 27.10 12.02
C CYS A 361 -4.44 28.46 11.79
N THR A 362 -4.40 29.33 12.78
CA THR A 362 -3.68 30.61 12.67
C THR A 362 -2.27 30.43 13.22
N MET A 363 -1.26 30.61 12.37
CA MET A 363 0.17 30.35 12.67
C MET A 363 1.04 31.49 12.17
N ASN A 364 2.17 31.76 12.82
CA ASN A 364 3.18 32.63 12.22
C ASN A 364 3.94 31.86 11.10
N GLY A 365 4.59 32.57 10.19
CA GLY A 365 5.31 31.94 9.06
C GLY A 365 6.42 30.98 9.50
N ALA A 366 7.09 31.24 10.63
CA ALA A 366 8.11 30.33 11.16
C ALA A 366 7.52 28.97 11.57
N ASP A 367 6.33 28.96 12.16
CA ASP A 367 5.63 27.74 12.54
C ASP A 367 5.16 26.96 11.30
N VAL A 368 4.71 27.67 10.25
CA VAL A 368 4.37 27.04 8.96
C VAL A 368 5.61 26.40 8.34
N HIS A 369 6.76 27.08 8.36
CA HIS A 369 8.02 26.49 7.93
C HIS A 369 8.38 25.23 8.70
N ARG A 370 8.18 25.21 10.03
CA ARG A 370 8.41 24.00 10.83
C ARG A 370 7.51 22.84 10.40
N VAL A 371 6.27 23.10 10.02
CA VAL A 371 5.38 22.06 9.46
C VAL A 371 5.91 21.53 8.13
N LEU A 372 6.37 22.41 7.25
CA LEU A 372 6.95 22.04 5.95
C LEU A 372 8.27 21.26 6.12
N ASP A 373 9.14 21.69 7.01
CA ASP A 373 10.40 21.01 7.34
C ASP A 373 10.13 19.64 7.96
N TYR A 374 9.12 19.56 8.85
CA TYR A 374 8.68 18.31 9.44
C TYR A 374 8.18 17.34 8.36
N SER A 375 7.34 17.81 7.43
CA SER A 375 6.92 17.03 6.26
C SER A 375 8.14 16.54 5.47
N ALA A 376 9.03 17.45 5.06
CA ALA A 376 10.19 17.13 4.22
C ALA A 376 11.17 16.13 4.87
N ALA A 377 11.22 16.09 6.20
CA ALA A 377 12.04 15.15 6.96
C ALA A 377 11.44 13.74 7.06
N ARG A 378 10.14 13.57 6.80
CA ARG A 378 9.50 12.25 6.79
C ARG A 378 9.96 11.46 5.58
N LYS A 379 9.82 10.14 5.65
CA LYS A 379 9.95 9.25 4.50
C LYS A 379 8.54 8.82 4.06
N GLY A 380 8.45 8.03 2.98
CA GLY A 380 7.16 7.47 2.54
C GLY A 380 6.22 8.50 1.90
N THR A 381 4.92 8.22 1.94
CA THR A 381 3.87 9.05 1.28
C THR A 381 3.42 10.25 2.11
N ASP A 382 3.95 10.44 3.32
CA ASP A 382 3.72 11.64 4.12
C ASP A 382 4.90 12.62 4.06
N ARG A 383 5.88 12.40 3.19
CA ARG A 383 7.08 13.26 3.08
C ARG A 383 6.84 14.56 2.30
N GLU A 384 5.88 14.53 1.39
CA GLU A 384 5.61 15.64 0.48
C GLU A 384 4.27 16.28 0.86
N SER A 385 4.35 17.52 1.34
CA SER A 385 3.20 18.40 1.50
C SER A 385 3.07 19.30 0.27
N PHE A 386 1.87 19.39 -0.29
CA PHE A 386 1.58 20.44 -1.26
C PHE A 386 1.21 21.72 -0.51
N ILE A 387 1.62 22.86 -1.05
CA ILE A 387 1.26 24.18 -0.50
C ILE A 387 0.62 25.03 -1.59
N ALA A 388 -0.55 25.60 -1.28
CA ALA A 388 -1.19 26.60 -2.12
C ALA A 388 -1.05 27.98 -1.47
N ALA A 389 -0.19 28.82 -2.07
CA ALA A 389 0.05 30.24 -1.79
C ALA A 389 0.41 30.64 -0.33
N PRO A 390 1.09 31.79 -0.11
CA PRO A 390 2.01 32.42 -1.06
C PRO A 390 3.25 31.53 -1.31
N ALA A 391 3.96 31.74 -2.42
CA ALA A 391 5.16 30.96 -2.74
C ALA A 391 6.33 31.20 -1.76
N THR A 392 6.30 32.30 -1.01
CA THR A 392 7.26 32.65 0.03
C THR A 392 6.51 33.10 1.28
N LEU A 393 6.94 32.62 2.45
CA LEU A 393 6.35 32.94 3.74
C LEU A 393 7.31 33.87 4.50
N ASP A 394 6.78 34.97 5.03
CA ASP A 394 7.49 35.83 5.96
C ASP A 394 7.41 35.18 7.35
N PRO A 395 8.55 34.81 7.99
CA PRO A 395 8.55 34.11 9.27
C PRO A 395 7.81 34.86 10.40
N SER A 396 7.71 36.19 10.30
CA SER A 396 7.10 37.06 11.31
C SER A 396 5.61 37.32 11.11
N LYS A 397 5.08 37.05 9.90
CA LYS A 397 3.67 37.33 9.57
C LYS A 397 2.76 36.20 10.05
N MET A 398 1.55 36.56 10.48
CA MET A 398 0.49 35.59 10.77
C MET A 398 -0.21 35.16 9.48
N TYR A 399 -0.47 33.86 9.37
CA TYR A 399 -1.16 33.21 8.28
C TYR A 399 -2.33 32.38 8.81
N ARG A 400 -3.47 32.45 8.13
CA ARG A 400 -4.54 31.45 8.22
C ARG A 400 -4.15 30.27 7.33
N VAL A 401 -3.96 29.12 7.95
CA VAL A 401 -3.52 27.88 7.30
C VAL A 401 -4.67 26.89 7.26
N ALA A 402 -5.23 26.66 6.08
CA ALA A 402 -6.21 25.61 5.84
C ALA A 402 -5.52 24.26 5.70
N THR A 403 -6.05 23.23 6.35
CA THR A 403 -5.57 21.86 6.24
C THR A 403 -6.69 20.87 6.56
N THR A 404 -6.39 19.57 6.57
CA THR A 404 -7.33 18.54 6.99
C THR A 404 -7.30 18.35 8.50
N ASP A 405 -8.45 18.02 9.08
CA ASP A 405 -8.55 17.62 10.48
C ASP A 405 -7.66 16.41 10.80
N PHE A 406 -7.56 15.45 9.88
CA PHE A 406 -6.65 14.32 10.01
C PHE A 406 -5.18 14.75 10.12
N LEU A 407 -4.71 15.62 9.22
CA LEU A 407 -3.32 16.09 9.25
C LEU A 407 -3.03 16.90 10.52
N ALA A 408 -3.92 17.84 10.87
CA ALA A 408 -3.71 18.73 12.00
C ALA A 408 -3.84 18.06 13.38
N ASN A 409 -4.67 17.01 13.50
CA ASN A 409 -5.00 16.41 14.79
C ASN A 409 -4.37 15.03 15.01
N VAL A 410 -4.02 14.33 13.93
CA VAL A 410 -3.47 12.96 13.98
C VAL A 410 -2.02 12.97 13.53
N VAL A 411 -1.77 13.22 12.24
CA VAL A 411 -0.47 12.96 11.62
C VAL A 411 0.60 13.97 12.09
N TYR A 412 0.28 15.26 12.06
CA TYR A 412 1.21 16.36 12.38
C TYR A 412 0.80 17.12 13.64
N ARG A 413 0.08 16.45 14.55
CA ARG A 413 -0.44 17.04 15.79
C ARG A 413 0.61 17.82 16.58
N GLU A 414 1.84 17.32 16.62
CA GLU A 414 2.95 17.89 17.40
C GLU A 414 3.47 19.22 16.84
N VAL A 415 3.36 19.42 15.52
CA VAL A 415 3.84 20.63 14.84
C VAL A 415 2.70 21.61 14.51
N PHE A 416 1.45 21.14 14.48
CA PHE A 416 0.25 21.97 14.40
C PHE A 416 -0.21 22.47 15.78
N ASN A 417 0.63 23.27 16.45
CA ASN A 417 0.33 23.79 17.80
C ASN A 417 -0.50 25.09 17.76
N CYS A 418 -1.77 24.97 17.36
CA CYS A 418 -2.74 26.07 17.33
C CYS A 418 -4.15 25.57 17.69
N GLU A 419 -5.07 26.50 17.92
CA GLU A 419 -6.51 26.23 17.91
C GLU A 419 -6.98 26.01 16.46
N LYS A 420 -7.76 24.94 16.24
CA LYS A 420 -8.28 24.56 14.92
C LYS A 420 -9.74 24.98 14.80
N GLU A 421 -9.99 25.97 13.96
CA GLU A 421 -11.34 26.40 13.58
C GLU A 421 -11.92 25.40 12.57
N LYS A 422 -13.05 24.76 12.90
CA LYS A 422 -13.77 23.91 11.94
C LYS A 422 -14.53 24.78 10.95
N THR A 423 -14.31 24.58 9.66
CA THR A 423 -15.04 25.31 8.61
C THR A 423 -16.46 24.77 8.36
N GLY A 424 -16.75 23.55 8.85
CA GLY A 424 -17.97 22.81 8.52
C GLY A 424 -18.01 22.26 7.08
N LYS A 425 -16.92 22.40 6.33
CA LYS A 425 -16.79 21.93 4.95
C LYS A 425 -15.91 20.68 4.89
N LYS A 426 -16.25 19.75 4.00
CA LYS A 426 -15.44 18.57 3.68
C LYS A 426 -14.60 18.82 2.44
N VAL A 427 -13.39 18.26 2.41
CA VAL A 427 -12.45 18.40 1.27
C VAL A 427 -13.10 17.90 -0.02
N ARG A 428 -13.55 16.64 -0.03
CA ARG A 428 -14.12 16.01 -1.23
C ARG A 428 -15.37 16.71 -1.76
N GLU A 429 -16.30 17.11 -0.88
CA GLU A 429 -17.51 17.84 -1.30
C GLU A 429 -17.17 19.23 -1.85
N THR A 430 -16.15 19.89 -1.30
CA THR A 430 -15.64 21.17 -1.83
C THR A 430 -15.11 21.01 -3.25
N VAL A 431 -14.31 19.95 -3.49
CA VAL A 431 -13.76 19.63 -4.81
C VAL A 431 -14.88 19.30 -5.80
N LYS A 432 -15.83 18.42 -5.42
CA LYS A 432 -17.01 18.07 -6.23
C LYS A 432 -17.83 19.30 -6.66
N ALA A 433 -18.11 20.20 -5.72
CA ALA A 433 -18.87 21.42 -6.00
C ALA A 433 -18.14 22.37 -6.97
N THR A 434 -16.81 22.32 -6.99
CA THR A 434 -15.98 23.17 -7.88
C THR A 434 -15.76 22.52 -9.26
N LEU A 435 -15.65 21.19 -9.32
CA LEU A 435 -15.55 20.46 -10.58
C LEU A 435 -16.86 20.50 -11.39
N SER A 436 -17.98 20.84 -10.75
CA SER A 436 -19.31 20.88 -11.37
C SER A 436 -19.30 21.73 -12.66
N PRO A 437 -19.96 21.26 -13.74
CA PRO A 437 -19.77 21.71 -15.12
C PRO A 437 -20.06 23.20 -15.38
#